data_AF-N1VWI9-F1
#
_entry.id   AF-N1VWI9-F1
#
_cell.length_a   1.000
_cell.length_b   1.000
_cell.length_c   1.000
_cell.angle_alpha   90.00
_cell.angle_beta   90.00
_cell.angle_gamma   90.00
#
_symmetry.space_group_name_H-M   'P 1'
#
loop_
_entity.id
_entity.type
_entity.pdbx_description
1 polymer ?
#
loop_
_entity_poly.entity_id
_entity_poly.type
_entity_poly.pdbx_seq_one_letter_code
_entity_poly.pdbx_strand_id
1 'polypeptide(L)'
;MNPNSFLTKSLLYDWIPDFEFMSYDLSDLVVLSPELELECKIMEDRFPAFLAIYKKGTIAKPKGLCTTFKYANLDPTELDVCQKFEKKLDGDILVAYSKPLQRW
;
A
#
# COMPACT_ATOMS: atom_id res chain seq x y z
N MET A 1 4.02 -9.74 20.69
CA MET A 1 2.96 -8.93 20.05
C MET A 1 3.48 -8.52 18.68
N ASN A 2 2.76 -8.80 17.59
CA ASN A 2 3.19 -8.35 16.26
C ASN A 2 3.06 -6.80 16.21
N PRO A 3 4.16 -6.06 15.93
CA PRO A 3 4.11 -4.59 15.83
C PRO A 3 3.14 -4.10 14.74
N ASN A 4 2.84 -4.94 13.75
CA ASN A 4 1.94 -4.65 12.64
C ASN A 4 0.46 -4.92 12.96
N SER A 5 0.12 -5.32 14.20
CA SER A 5 -1.26 -5.63 14.61
C SER A 5 -2.25 -4.46 14.46
N PHE A 6 -1.78 -3.22 14.39
CA PHE A 6 -2.64 -2.07 14.09
C PHE A 6 -3.22 -2.12 12.67
N LEU A 7 -2.53 -2.75 11.73
CA LEU A 7 -2.94 -2.88 10.33
C LEU A 7 -4.08 -3.89 10.14
N THR A 8 -4.33 -4.79 11.10
CA THR A 8 -5.44 -5.76 10.99
C THR A 8 -6.82 -5.10 11.11
N LYS A 9 -6.87 -3.79 11.41
CA LYS A 9 -8.09 -2.99 11.39
C LYS A 9 -8.40 -2.41 10.01
N SER A 10 -7.44 -2.49 9.09
CA SER A 10 -7.54 -1.99 7.73
C SER A 10 -7.91 -3.12 6.79
N LEU A 11 -8.86 -2.86 5.89
CA LEU A 11 -9.17 -3.80 4.81
C LEU A 11 -8.09 -3.74 3.71
N LEU A 12 -7.35 -2.63 3.63
CA LEU A 12 -6.40 -2.38 2.54
C LEU A 12 -5.28 -3.44 2.49
N TYR A 13 -4.80 -3.88 3.64
CA TYR A 13 -3.55 -4.63 3.75
C TYR A 13 -3.68 -6.16 3.77
N ASP A 14 -4.87 -6.69 3.51
CA ASP A 14 -5.14 -8.14 3.47
C ASP A 14 -4.32 -8.91 2.41
N TRP A 15 -3.74 -8.21 1.43
CA TRP A 15 -2.90 -8.81 0.41
C TRP A 15 -1.46 -9.10 0.87
N ILE A 16 -1.01 -8.51 1.98
CA ILE A 16 0.36 -8.70 2.48
C ILE A 16 0.49 -10.13 2.99
N PRO A 17 1.44 -10.95 2.47
CA PRO A 17 1.55 -12.33 2.93
C PRO A 17 1.98 -12.41 4.40
N ASP A 18 1.50 -13.44 5.11
CA ASP A 18 1.70 -13.60 6.56
C ASP A 18 3.17 -13.53 6.99
N PHE A 19 4.08 -14.11 6.21
CA PHE A 19 5.51 -14.10 6.54
C PHE A 19 6.06 -12.67 6.56
N GLU A 20 5.80 -11.88 5.53
CA GLU A 20 6.16 -10.47 5.45
C GLU A 20 5.46 -9.65 6.53
N PHE A 21 4.17 -9.90 6.76
CA PHE A 21 3.40 -9.24 7.81
C PHE A 21 3.96 -9.49 9.21
N MET A 22 4.60 -10.64 9.45
CA MET A 22 5.20 -10.98 10.75
C MET A 22 6.67 -10.58 10.86
N SER A 23 7.39 -10.45 9.73
CA SER A 23 8.85 -10.26 9.72
C SER A 23 9.31 -8.86 9.34
N TYR A 24 8.47 -8.08 8.66
CA TYR A 24 8.82 -6.74 8.18
C TYR A 24 8.42 -5.66 9.18
N ASP A 25 9.18 -4.58 9.21
CA ASP A 25 8.78 -3.36 9.90
C ASP A 25 7.84 -2.55 8.99
N LEU A 26 6.53 -2.64 9.28
CA LEU A 26 5.47 -1.96 8.53
C LEU A 26 4.90 -0.74 9.29
N SER A 27 5.62 -0.24 10.30
CA SER A 27 5.17 0.88 11.15
C SER A 27 4.94 2.21 10.40
N ASP A 28 5.42 2.30 9.17
CA ASP A 28 5.20 3.46 8.29
C ASP A 28 3.92 3.38 7.47
N LEU A 29 3.24 2.23 7.44
CA LEU A 29 1.94 2.11 6.80
C LEU A 29 0.86 2.84 7.61
N VAL A 30 -0.10 3.41 6.89
CA VAL A 30 -1.19 4.21 7.44
C VAL A 30 -2.50 3.45 7.33
N VAL A 31 -3.28 3.41 8.41
CA VAL A 31 -4.67 2.95 8.39
C VAL A 31 -5.55 4.16 8.09
N LEU A 32 -6.26 4.13 6.98
CA LEU A 32 -7.09 5.25 6.53
C LEU A 32 -8.47 5.23 7.19
N SER A 33 -9.27 6.26 6.93
CA SER A 33 -10.71 6.19 7.24
C SER A 33 -11.41 5.14 6.35
N PRO A 34 -12.50 4.52 6.81
CA PRO A 34 -13.19 3.47 6.05
C PRO A 34 -13.61 3.89 4.63
N GLU A 35 -13.98 5.16 4.44
CA GLU A 35 -14.38 5.69 3.13
C GLU A 35 -13.21 5.68 2.14
N LEU A 36 -12.02 6.10 2.60
CA LEU A 36 -10.82 6.13 1.77
C LEU A 36 -10.25 4.73 1.52
N GLU A 37 -10.36 3.81 2.49
CA GLU A 37 -10.01 2.40 2.29
C GLU A 37 -10.88 1.75 1.21
N LEU A 38 -12.19 2.03 1.22
CA LEU A 38 -13.10 1.53 0.21
C LEU A 38 -12.77 2.06 -1.18
N GLU A 39 -12.45 3.36 -1.30
CA GLU A 39 -11.96 3.94 -2.55
C GLU A 39 -10.68 3.24 -3.04
N CYS A 40 -9.72 2.97 -2.15
CA CYS A 40 -8.51 2.22 -2.49
C CYS A 40 -8.84 0.81 -2.98
N LYS A 41 -9.77 0.10 -2.34
CA LYS A 41 -10.18 -1.24 -2.77
C LYS A 41 -10.83 -1.24 -4.14
N ILE A 42 -11.70 -0.27 -4.41
CA ILE A 42 -12.28 -0.11 -5.75
C ILE A 42 -11.17 0.13 -6.79
N MET A 43 -10.12 0.88 -6.44
CA MET A 43 -8.95 1.06 -7.32
C MET A 43 -8.16 -0.24 -7.50
N GLU A 44 -7.87 -0.99 -6.43
CA GLU A 44 -7.19 -2.30 -6.50
C GLU A 44 -7.94 -3.35 -7.32
N ASP A 45 -9.27 -3.27 -7.37
CA ASP A 45 -10.11 -4.18 -8.17
C ASP A 45 -10.14 -3.78 -9.65
N ARG A 46 -9.96 -2.49 -9.95
CA ARG A 46 -9.94 -1.97 -11.31
C ARG A 46 -8.56 -2.01 -11.94
N PHE A 47 -7.51 -1.88 -11.14
CA PHE A 47 -6.12 -1.82 -11.60
C PHE A 47 -5.41 -3.14 -11.34
N PRO A 48 -4.40 -3.51 -12.14
CA PRO A 48 -3.53 -4.65 -11.86
C PRO A 48 -2.50 -4.29 -10.76
N ALA A 49 -2.97 -3.73 -9.65
CA ALA A 49 -2.13 -3.26 -8.55
C ALA A 49 -2.72 -3.54 -7.17
N PHE A 50 -1.83 -3.78 -6.21
CA PHE A 50 -2.10 -3.65 -4.78
C PHE A 50 -1.65 -2.27 -4.31
N LEU A 51 -2.39 -1.65 -3.41
CA LEU A 51 -2.14 -0.31 -2.91
C LEU A 51 -1.69 -0.37 -1.45
N ALA A 52 -0.82 0.55 -1.08
CA ALA A 52 -0.43 0.80 0.29
C ALA A 52 -0.15 2.28 0.50
N ILE A 53 -0.52 2.77 1.68
CA ILE A 53 -0.35 4.16 2.05
C ILE A 53 0.73 4.27 3.11
N TYR A 54 1.70 5.13 2.86
CA TYR A 54 2.85 5.37 3.72
C TYR A 54 2.81 6.78 4.31
N LYS A 55 3.30 6.92 5.53
CA LYS A 55 3.49 8.23 6.15
C LYS A 55 4.35 9.13 5.27
N LYS A 56 4.04 10.42 5.27
CA LYS A 56 4.95 11.41 4.65
C LYS A 56 6.39 11.27 5.15
N GLY A 57 7.35 11.25 4.23
CA GLY A 57 8.77 11.16 4.56
C GLY A 57 9.27 9.77 4.90
N THR A 58 8.48 8.72 4.64
CA THR A 58 8.95 7.33 4.75
C THR A 58 10.22 7.10 3.93
N ILE A 59 11.18 6.42 4.56
CA ILE A 59 12.41 5.94 3.92
C ILE A 59 12.25 4.43 3.73
N ALA A 60 12.58 3.93 2.54
CA ALA A 60 12.52 2.50 2.26
C ALA A 60 13.43 1.71 3.22
N LYS A 61 12.84 0.82 4.02
CA LYS A 61 13.54 0.02 5.01
C LYS A 61 14.14 -1.26 4.38
N PRO A 62 15.31 -1.73 4.84
CA PRO A 62 15.80 -3.06 4.49
C PRO A 62 14.79 -4.12 4.95
N LYS A 63 14.34 -4.98 4.03
CA LYS A 63 13.23 -5.94 4.26
C LYS A 63 11.89 -5.24 4.54
N GLY A 64 11.62 -4.11 3.88
CA GLY A 64 10.29 -3.51 3.77
C GLY A 64 9.64 -3.85 2.43
N LEU A 65 8.34 -3.61 2.31
CA LEU A 65 7.58 -3.90 1.08
C LEU A 65 8.22 -3.23 -0.16
N CYS A 66 8.62 -1.95 -0.07
CA CYS A 66 9.27 -1.21 -1.17
C CYS A 66 10.56 -1.86 -1.67
N THR A 67 11.31 -2.52 -0.78
CA THR A 67 12.59 -3.18 -1.14
C THR A 67 12.42 -4.64 -1.54
N THR A 68 11.25 -5.23 -1.25
CA THR A 68 10.98 -6.64 -1.51
C THR A 68 10.17 -6.83 -2.78
N PHE A 69 9.10 -6.05 -2.95
CA PHE A 69 8.13 -6.21 -4.03
C PHE A 69 8.30 -5.16 -5.13
N LYS A 70 8.02 -5.58 -6.35
CA LYS A 70 8.02 -4.72 -7.54
C LYS A 70 6.81 -3.79 -7.54
N TYR A 71 7.02 -2.60 -8.08
CA TYR A 71 5.96 -1.64 -8.34
C TYR A 71 5.05 -2.10 -9.48
N ALA A 72 3.79 -1.65 -9.46
CA ALA A 72 2.87 -1.86 -10.55
C ALA A 72 3.27 -1.02 -11.78
N ASN A 73 3.09 -1.58 -12.97
CA ASN A 73 3.10 -0.81 -14.20
C ASN A 73 1.69 -0.28 -14.44
N LEU A 74 1.47 0.99 -14.10
CA LEU A 74 0.19 1.67 -14.30
C LEU A 74 0.18 2.36 -15.67
N ASP A 75 -0.96 2.30 -16.35
CA ASP A 75 -1.18 3.13 -17.53
C ASP A 75 -1.38 4.62 -17.14
N PRO A 76 -1.31 5.57 -18.10
CA PRO A 76 -1.45 6.99 -17.78
C PRO A 76 -2.78 7.38 -17.10
N THR A 77 -3.86 6.66 -17.39
CA THR A 77 -5.19 6.92 -16.80
C THR A 77 -5.24 6.42 -15.36
N GLU A 78 -4.72 5.21 -15.11
CA GLU A 78 -4.59 4.64 -13.77
C GLU A 78 -3.69 5.52 -12.89
N LEU A 79 -2.58 5.99 -13.44
CA LEU A 79 -1.67 6.91 -12.76
C LEU A 79 -2.36 8.23 -12.39
N ASP A 80 -3.14 8.83 -13.29
CA ASP A 80 -3.90 10.07 -13.00
C ASP A 80 -4.92 9.85 -11.88
N VAL A 81 -5.60 8.71 -11.85
CA VAL A 81 -6.53 8.36 -10.75
C VAL A 81 -5.78 8.23 -9.43
N CYS A 82 -4.65 7.50 -9.41
CA CYS A 82 -3.80 7.37 -8.22
C CYS A 82 -3.31 8.73 -7.71
N GLN A 83 -2.85 9.61 -8.61
CA GLN A 83 -2.38 10.95 -8.25
C GLN A 83 -3.50 11.85 -7.72
N LYS A 84 -4.71 11.75 -8.28
CA LYS A 84 -5.89 12.47 -7.75
C LYS A 84 -6.27 11.97 -6.36
N PHE A 85 -6.18 10.67 -6.13
CA PHE A 85 -6.43 10.08 -4.82
C PHE A 85 -5.37 10.49 -3.80
N GLU A 86 -4.09 10.48 -4.16
CA GLU A 86 -2.98 10.86 -3.27
C GLU A 86 -3.13 12.30 -2.73
N LYS A 87 -3.72 13.22 -3.51
CA LYS A 87 -4.04 14.58 -3.04
C LYS A 87 -5.02 14.62 -1.87
N LYS A 88 -5.79 13.56 -1.62
CA LYS A 88 -6.71 13.43 -0.48
C LYS A 88 -6.00 12.95 0.80
N LEU A 89 -4.76 12.47 0.70
CA LEU A 89 -4.05 11.77 1.78
C LEU A 89 -3.26 12.69 2.71
N ASP A 90 -3.53 14.01 2.71
CA ASP A 90 -2.86 15.01 3.56
C ASP A 90 -1.31 14.93 3.55
N GLY A 91 -0.74 14.52 2.42
CA GLY A 91 0.70 14.41 2.21
C GLY A 91 1.30 13.03 2.52
N ASP A 92 0.50 12.06 2.95
CA ASP A 92 0.87 10.64 2.91
C ASP A 92 1.02 10.17 1.46
N ILE A 93 1.80 9.10 1.28
CA ILE A 93 2.31 8.66 -0.02
C ILE A 93 1.58 7.39 -0.43
N LEU A 94 0.99 7.38 -1.62
CA LEU A 94 0.38 6.19 -2.20
C LEU A 94 1.43 5.42 -3.01
N VAL A 95 1.56 4.13 -2.72
CA VAL A 95 2.44 3.21 -3.46
C VAL A 95 1.61 2.09 -4.07
N ALA A 96 1.82 1.86 -5.37
CA ALA A 96 1.19 0.78 -6.12
C ALA A 96 2.21 -0.36 -6.38
N TYR A 97 1.89 -1.55 -5.89
CA TYR A 97 2.64 -2.79 -6.06
C TYR A 97 2.01 -3.67 -7.12
N SER A 98 2.81 -4.49 -7.81
CA SER A 98 2.30 -5.38 -8.86
C SER A 98 1.23 -6.34 -8.31
N LYS A 99 0.16 -6.56 -9.07
CA LYS A 99 -0.83 -7.63 -8.81
C LYS A 99 -0.84 -8.59 -10.00
N PRO A 100 -0.38 -9.85 -9.85
CA PRO A 100 0.09 -10.50 -8.61
C PRO A 100 1.41 -9.94 -8.08
N LEU A 101 1.68 -10.17 -6.78
CA LEU A 101 2.94 -9.75 -6.14
C LEU A 101 4.13 -10.41 -6.81
N GLN A 102 5.15 -9.61 -7.13
CA GLN A 102 6.42 -10.08 -7.65
C GLN A 102 7.55 -9.51 -6.80
N ARG A 103 8.52 -10.35 -6.44
CA ARG A 103 9.74 -9.87 -5.77
C ARG A 103 10.75 -9.35 -6.80
N TRP A 104 11.65 -8.46 -6.37
CA TRP A 104 12.78 -7.98 -7.18
C TRP A 104 13.68 -9.12 -7.65
#